data_AF-A0A7V1EPE9-F1
#
_entry.id   AF-A0A7V1EPE9-F1
#
_cell.length_a   1.000
_cell.length_b   1.000
_cell.length_c   1.000
_cell.angle_alpha   90.00
_cell.angle_beta   90.00
_cell.angle_gamma   90.00
#
_symmetry.space_group_name_H-M   'P 1'
#
loop_
_entity.id
_entity.type
_entity.pdbx_description
1 polymer ?
#
loop_
_entity_poly.entity_id
_entity_poly.type
_entity_poly.pdbx_seq_one_letter_code
_entity_poly.pdbx_strand_id
1 'polypeptide(L)'
;MKNIGPDFYNISDLLTEEELLIQQTAYDFVQSEFMPLINEHYEKGTFPMELVPKLGELGFFGSSLPEESGGAGISNVAYGLILHELERGDSGLRSFASVQGALVMYPIHAFGSDEQKKTWLSGLGNGTKIGCFGLTEPNFGSNPGGMATRCKRDGDDWIINGNKMWITNGSIADVAVVWARDEEGMVRGFLLEKGMEGFTSSDIHGKLSLRASITSELSMVNVRVPDS
;
A
#
# COMPACT_ATOMS: atom_id res chain seq x y z
N MET A 1 19.99 17.63 3.08
CA MET A 1 19.52 18.23 1.82
C MET A 1 19.38 19.72 2.05
N LYS A 2 19.77 20.53 1.05
CA LYS A 2 20.18 21.95 1.14
C LYS A 2 19.39 22.85 2.09
N ASN A 3 18.11 22.55 2.36
CA ASN A 3 17.21 23.34 3.23
C ASN A 3 16.61 22.61 4.44
N ILE A 4 16.78 21.28 4.56
CA ILE A 4 16.08 20.43 5.54
C ILE A 4 17.05 19.78 6.54
N GLY A 5 18.31 19.60 6.16
CA GLY A 5 19.30 18.93 7.01
C GLY A 5 20.67 18.79 6.34
N PRO A 6 21.61 18.03 6.93
CA PRO A 6 22.95 17.90 6.40
C PRO A 6 22.93 17.38 4.96
N ASP A 7 23.78 17.97 4.11
CA ASP A 7 23.94 17.59 2.70
C ASP A 7 25.42 17.58 2.32
N PHE A 8 26.19 16.70 2.98
CA PHE A 8 27.65 16.71 2.87
C PHE A 8 28.16 16.44 1.45
N TYR A 9 27.40 15.68 0.66
CA TYR A 9 27.74 15.33 -0.72
C TYR A 9 27.02 16.20 -1.75
N ASN A 10 26.32 17.26 -1.33
CA ASN A 10 25.54 18.13 -2.20
C ASN A 10 24.59 17.35 -3.11
N ILE A 11 23.91 16.32 -2.57
CA ILE A 11 22.96 15.51 -3.32
C ILE A 11 21.84 16.40 -3.87
N SER A 12 21.45 17.45 -3.15
CA SER A 12 20.45 18.41 -3.62
C SER A 12 20.84 19.13 -4.92
N ASP A 13 22.12 19.22 -5.28
CA ASP A 13 22.56 19.83 -6.56
C ASP A 13 22.30 18.90 -7.76
N LEU A 14 21.98 17.63 -7.51
CA LEU A 14 21.57 16.65 -8.53
C LEU A 14 20.06 16.61 -8.77
N LEU A 15 19.28 17.34 -7.97
CA LEU A 15 17.82 17.35 -8.01
C LEU A 15 17.31 18.57 -8.80
N THR A 16 16.19 18.40 -9.46
CA THR A 16 15.48 19.50 -10.12
C THR A 16 14.80 20.42 -9.10
N GLU A 17 14.46 21.65 -9.51
CA GLU A 17 13.71 22.59 -8.65
C GLU A 17 12.33 22.02 -8.25
N GLU A 18 11.68 21.29 -9.16
CA GLU A 18 10.41 20.61 -8.90
C GLU A 18 10.56 19.51 -7.85
N GLU A 19 11.58 18.65 -7.97
CA GLU A 19 11.88 17.60 -6.99
C GLU A 19 12.18 18.17 -5.60
N LEU A 20 12.93 19.29 -5.53
CA LEU A 20 13.22 19.98 -4.29
C LEU A 20 11.95 20.59 -3.66
N LEU A 21 11.05 21.14 -4.47
CA LEU A 21 9.77 21.68 -3.99
C LEU A 21 8.87 20.57 -3.45
N ILE A 22 8.73 19.46 -4.19
CA ILE A 22 7.95 18.29 -3.77
C ILE A 22 8.48 17.73 -2.45
N GLN A 23 9.80 17.60 -2.32
CA GLN A 23 10.43 17.21 -1.07
C GLN A 23 10.09 18.17 0.08
N GLN A 24 10.18 19.48 -0.15
CA GLN A 24 9.87 20.47 0.87
C GLN A 24 8.40 20.37 1.31
N THR A 25 7.47 20.18 0.37
CA THR A 25 6.05 19.96 0.69
C THR A 25 5.84 18.71 1.56
N ALA A 26 6.50 17.60 1.22
CA ALA A 26 6.43 16.38 2.02
C ALA A 26 7.02 16.57 3.42
N TYR A 27 8.16 17.27 3.53
CA TYR A 27 8.76 17.62 4.82
C TYR A 27 7.84 18.49 5.67
N ASP A 28 7.27 19.54 5.11
CA ASP A 28 6.39 20.47 5.81
C ASP A 28 5.13 19.75 6.33
N PHE A 29 4.52 18.89 5.51
CA PHE A 29 3.42 18.01 5.93
C PHE A 29 3.81 17.13 7.11
N VAL A 30 4.96 16.46 7.03
CA VAL A 30 5.43 15.59 8.11
C VAL A 30 5.63 16.38 9.41
N GLN A 31 6.30 17.52 9.37
CA GLN A 31 6.57 18.32 10.56
C GLN A 31 5.31 18.91 11.20
N SER A 32 4.38 19.41 10.38
CA SER A 32 3.21 20.15 10.86
C SER A 32 2.02 19.24 11.21
N GLU A 33 1.78 18.19 10.43
CA GLU A 33 0.58 17.35 10.55
C GLU A 33 0.87 16.00 11.22
N PHE A 34 2.02 15.38 10.92
CA PHE A 34 2.30 14.01 11.39
C PHE A 34 3.07 13.96 12.72
N MET A 35 4.14 14.75 12.86
CA MET A 35 4.99 14.74 14.06
C MET A 35 4.24 15.03 15.37
N PRO A 36 3.18 15.86 15.41
CA PRO A 36 2.38 16.03 16.62
C PRO A 36 1.62 14.77 17.06
N LEU A 37 1.34 13.84 16.14
CA LEU A 37 0.47 12.68 16.37
C LEU A 37 1.26 11.40 16.65
N ILE A 38 2.45 11.25 16.06
CA ILE A 38 3.17 9.97 15.99
C ILE A 38 3.44 9.31 17.34
N ASN A 39 3.83 10.08 18.36
CA ASN A 39 4.19 9.51 19.67
C ASN A 39 3.01 8.76 20.30
N GLU A 40 1.80 9.32 20.24
CA GLU A 40 0.61 8.70 20.79
C GLU A 40 0.23 7.44 20.00
N HIS A 41 0.26 7.51 18.68
CA HIS A 41 -0.05 6.40 17.78
C HIS A 41 0.95 5.24 17.92
N TYR A 42 2.24 5.56 18.04
CA TYR A 42 3.28 4.56 18.25
C TYR A 42 3.10 3.83 19.59
N GLU A 43 2.85 4.56 20.67
CA GLU A 43 2.64 3.97 21.99
C GLU A 43 1.39 3.09 22.01
N LYS A 44 0.27 3.56 21.42
CA LYS A 44 -0.99 2.82 21.37
C LYS A 44 -1.02 1.69 20.33
N GLY A 45 -0.09 1.69 19.37
CA GLY A 45 -0.09 0.73 18.27
C GLY A 45 -1.23 0.96 17.26
N THR A 46 -1.57 2.23 16.99
CA THR A 46 -2.63 2.65 16.07
C THR A 46 -2.06 3.49 14.92
N PHE A 47 -2.84 3.74 13.87
CA PHE A 47 -2.45 4.60 12.75
C PHE A 47 -3.32 5.88 12.72
N PRO A 48 -2.74 7.07 12.41
CA PRO A 48 -3.49 8.32 12.28
C PRO A 48 -4.31 8.36 10.98
N MET A 49 -5.48 7.71 10.99
CA MET A 49 -6.35 7.56 9.82
C MET A 49 -6.83 8.90 9.25
N GLU A 50 -6.90 9.94 10.09
CA GLU A 50 -7.25 11.31 9.69
C GLU A 50 -6.28 11.92 8.66
N LEU A 51 -5.07 11.36 8.51
CA LEU A 51 -4.08 11.82 7.55
C LEU A 51 -4.23 11.19 6.16
N VAL A 52 -4.99 10.10 6.02
CA VAL A 52 -5.10 9.39 4.73
C VAL A 52 -5.67 10.28 3.63
N PRO A 53 -6.78 11.03 3.84
CA PRO A 53 -7.29 11.95 2.82
C PRO A 53 -6.29 13.06 2.49
N LYS A 54 -5.58 13.60 3.49
CA LYS A 54 -4.57 14.66 3.28
C LYS A 54 -3.40 14.19 2.42
N LEU A 55 -2.92 12.96 2.64
CA LEU A 55 -1.90 12.34 1.80
C LEU A 55 -2.38 12.19 0.34
N GLY A 56 -3.65 11.84 0.16
CA GLY A 56 -4.28 11.75 -1.16
C GLY A 56 -4.42 13.12 -1.84
N GLU A 57 -4.86 14.14 -1.12
CA GLU A 57 -4.95 15.54 -1.61
C GLU A 57 -3.59 16.10 -2.06
N LEU A 58 -2.52 15.72 -1.37
CA LEU A 58 -1.14 16.07 -1.72
C LEU A 58 -0.56 15.22 -2.86
N GLY A 59 -1.28 14.19 -3.32
CA GLY A 59 -0.83 13.29 -4.38
C GLY A 59 0.31 12.36 -3.96
N PHE A 60 0.42 11.99 -2.68
CA PHE A 60 1.53 11.17 -2.15
C PHE A 60 1.34 9.65 -2.35
N PHE A 61 0.21 9.23 -2.88
CA PHE A 61 -0.05 7.82 -3.22
C PHE A 61 0.20 7.57 -4.71
N GLY A 62 1.06 6.59 -5.00
CA GLY A 62 1.35 6.20 -6.38
C GLY A 62 1.79 7.37 -7.25
N SER A 63 2.52 8.36 -6.68
CA SER A 63 2.74 9.66 -7.31
C SER A 63 3.38 9.59 -8.70
N SER A 64 4.23 8.59 -8.95
CA SER A 64 4.87 8.38 -10.26
C SER A 64 3.98 7.68 -11.30
N LEU A 65 2.79 7.22 -10.91
CA LEU A 65 1.79 6.72 -11.85
C LEU A 65 1.16 7.90 -12.62
N PRO A 66 0.68 7.65 -13.84
CA PRO A 66 -0.06 8.65 -14.61
C PRO A 66 -1.31 9.16 -13.88
N GLU A 67 -1.77 10.38 -14.23
CA GLU A 67 -2.97 10.99 -13.65
C GLU A 67 -4.23 10.13 -13.85
N GLU A 68 -4.38 9.50 -15.03
CA GLU A 68 -5.49 8.57 -15.30
C GLU A 68 -5.50 7.35 -14.38
N SER A 69 -4.40 7.10 -13.68
CA SER A 69 -4.22 6.03 -12.70
C SER A 69 -4.25 6.53 -11.26
N GLY A 70 -4.74 7.75 -11.04
CA GLY A 70 -4.83 8.38 -9.73
C GLY A 70 -3.49 8.83 -9.15
N GLY A 71 -2.41 8.81 -9.94
CA GLY A 71 -1.10 9.34 -9.56
C GLY A 71 -0.96 10.81 -9.95
N ALA A 72 0.26 11.33 -9.81
CA ALA A 72 0.61 12.73 -10.11
C ALA A 72 1.52 12.87 -11.35
N GLY A 73 1.88 11.76 -12.00
CA GLY A 73 2.77 11.76 -13.18
C GLY A 73 4.20 12.24 -12.91
N ILE A 74 4.64 12.31 -11.65
CA ILE A 74 5.95 12.85 -11.29
C ILE A 74 7.08 11.83 -11.49
N SER A 75 8.33 12.30 -11.45
CA SER A 75 9.50 11.43 -11.59
C SER A 75 9.59 10.39 -10.44
N ASN A 76 10.21 9.24 -10.71
CA ASN A 76 10.49 8.25 -9.65
C ASN A 76 11.45 8.79 -8.59
N VAL A 77 12.31 9.77 -8.93
CA VAL A 77 13.16 10.48 -7.97
C VAL A 77 12.29 11.28 -7.03
N ALA A 78 11.34 12.06 -7.54
CA ALA A 78 10.38 12.82 -6.73
C ALA A 78 9.54 11.91 -5.82
N TYR A 79 9.05 10.77 -6.34
CA TYR A 79 8.36 9.77 -5.51
C TYR A 79 9.26 9.22 -4.38
N GLY A 80 10.52 8.93 -4.68
CA GLY A 80 11.51 8.53 -3.68
C GLY A 80 11.75 9.60 -2.61
N LEU A 81 11.78 10.88 -2.98
CA LEU A 81 11.94 12.00 -2.05
C LEU A 81 10.71 12.16 -1.15
N ILE A 82 9.49 11.97 -1.66
CA ILE A 82 8.27 11.94 -0.85
C ILE A 82 8.39 10.83 0.21
N LEU A 83 8.65 9.60 -0.20
CA LEU A 83 8.77 8.47 0.73
C LEU A 83 9.89 8.69 1.76
N HIS A 84 11.01 9.28 1.34
CA HIS A 84 12.11 9.63 2.24
C HIS A 84 11.67 10.59 3.35
N GLU A 85 10.92 11.63 3.02
CA GLU A 85 10.43 12.57 4.03
C GLU A 85 9.32 11.97 4.89
N LEU A 86 8.42 11.15 4.33
CA LEU A 86 7.43 10.42 5.14
C LEU A 86 8.12 9.52 6.20
N GLU A 87 9.21 8.85 5.82
CA GLU A 87 9.99 8.00 6.73
C GLU A 87 10.86 8.78 7.72
N ARG A 88 11.23 10.03 7.40
CA ARG A 88 11.82 10.94 8.40
C ARG A 88 10.88 11.13 9.59
N GLY A 89 9.57 11.11 9.36
CA GLY A 89 8.56 11.09 10.41
C GLY A 89 8.53 9.73 11.11
N ASP A 90 8.08 8.70 10.39
CA ASP A 90 8.06 7.31 10.87
C ASP A 90 7.89 6.32 9.72
N SER A 91 8.51 5.16 9.83
CA SER A 91 8.42 4.08 8.84
C SER A 91 6.99 3.54 8.64
N GLY A 92 6.08 3.69 9.61
CA GLY A 92 4.67 3.33 9.49
C GLY A 92 3.91 4.19 8.49
N LEU A 93 4.14 5.51 8.48
CA LEU A 93 3.56 6.45 7.51
C LEU A 93 4.03 6.14 6.09
N ARG A 94 5.35 5.98 5.91
CA ARG A 94 5.93 5.59 4.62
C ARG A 94 5.45 4.20 4.18
N SER A 95 5.23 3.26 5.11
CA SER A 95 4.70 1.91 4.81
C SER A 95 3.30 1.97 4.27
N PHE A 96 2.43 2.80 4.86
CA PHE A 96 1.09 3.03 4.35
C PHE A 96 1.12 3.53 2.90
N ALA A 97 1.89 4.59 2.63
CA ALA A 97 1.99 5.17 1.28
C ALA A 97 2.62 4.21 0.25
N SER A 98 3.61 3.41 0.66
CA SER A 98 4.26 2.42 -0.21
C SER A 98 3.30 1.30 -0.61
N VAL A 99 2.51 0.79 0.34
CA VAL A 99 1.51 -0.26 0.07
C VAL A 99 0.42 0.28 -0.85
N GLN A 100 -0.11 1.46 -0.55
CA GLN A 100 -1.15 2.09 -1.35
C GLN A 100 -0.71 2.30 -2.81
N GLY A 101 0.45 2.94 -3.01
CA GLY A 101 0.96 3.25 -4.35
C GLY A 101 1.57 2.06 -5.07
N ALA A 102 2.75 1.64 -4.61
CA ALA A 102 3.60 0.69 -5.34
C ALA A 102 3.10 -0.75 -5.29
N LEU A 103 2.29 -1.13 -4.29
CA LEU A 103 1.81 -2.51 -4.14
C LEU A 103 0.34 -2.69 -4.47
N VAL A 104 -0.48 -1.64 -4.51
CA VAL A 104 -1.90 -1.75 -4.85
C VAL A 104 -2.23 -1.00 -6.13
N MET A 105 -1.98 0.31 -6.20
CA MET A 105 -2.28 1.08 -7.40
C MET A 105 -1.46 0.59 -8.60
N TYR A 106 -0.16 0.33 -8.42
CA TYR A 106 0.71 -0.13 -9.52
C TYR A 106 0.25 -1.44 -10.17
N PRO A 107 0.00 -2.56 -9.45
CA PRO A 107 -0.47 -3.78 -10.12
C PRO A 107 -1.86 -3.63 -10.74
N ILE A 108 -2.77 -2.84 -10.17
CA ILE A 108 -4.07 -2.55 -10.81
C ILE A 108 -3.85 -1.76 -12.11
N HIS A 109 -2.99 -0.76 -12.09
CA HIS A 109 -2.61 0.01 -13.28
C HIS A 109 -1.96 -0.87 -14.36
N ALA A 110 -1.00 -1.71 -13.98
CA ALA A 110 -0.18 -2.47 -14.92
C ALA A 110 -0.88 -3.72 -15.46
N PHE A 111 -1.69 -4.39 -14.63
CA PHE A 111 -2.20 -5.73 -14.91
C PHE A 111 -3.73 -5.82 -14.88
N GLY A 112 -4.41 -4.83 -14.31
CA GLY A 112 -5.87 -4.82 -14.22
C GLY A 112 -6.56 -4.52 -15.55
N SER A 113 -7.83 -4.89 -15.64
CA SER A 113 -8.72 -4.50 -16.73
C SER A 113 -9.08 -3.00 -16.65
N ASP A 114 -9.57 -2.43 -17.76
CA ASP A 114 -10.00 -1.02 -17.76
C ASP A 114 -11.11 -0.75 -16.73
N GLU A 115 -11.98 -1.73 -16.48
CA GLU A 115 -13.04 -1.65 -15.48
C GLU A 115 -12.47 -1.64 -14.06
N GLN A 116 -11.48 -2.50 -13.76
CA GLN A 116 -10.80 -2.52 -12.47
C GLN A 116 -10.05 -1.20 -12.22
N LYS A 117 -9.36 -0.67 -13.25
CA LYS A 117 -8.66 0.62 -13.14
C LYS A 117 -9.64 1.76 -12.82
N LYS A 118 -10.74 1.84 -13.56
CA LYS A 118 -11.78 2.85 -13.38
C LYS A 118 -12.44 2.77 -11.99
N THR A 119 -12.65 1.55 -11.49
CA THR A 119 -13.29 1.32 -10.19
C THR A 119 -12.39 1.75 -9.03
N TRP A 120 -11.09 1.43 -9.09
CA TRP A 120 -10.22 1.52 -7.91
C TRP A 120 -9.26 2.70 -7.90
N LEU A 121 -8.62 3.03 -9.04
CA LEU A 121 -7.41 3.86 -9.02
C LEU A 121 -7.64 5.28 -8.54
N SER A 122 -8.74 5.93 -8.94
CA SER A 122 -9.05 7.28 -8.50
C SER A 122 -9.28 7.35 -6.98
N GLY A 123 -10.04 6.39 -6.43
CA GLY A 123 -10.30 6.33 -4.99
C GLY A 123 -9.06 5.98 -4.16
N LEU A 124 -8.19 5.13 -4.70
CA LEU A 124 -6.91 4.79 -4.06
C LEU A 124 -5.95 5.98 -4.06
N GLY A 125 -5.85 6.71 -5.18
CA GLY A 125 -4.98 7.87 -5.33
C GLY A 125 -5.36 9.04 -4.43
N ASN A 126 -6.67 9.33 -4.31
CA ASN A 126 -7.17 10.41 -3.45
C ASN A 126 -7.37 10.02 -1.98
N GLY A 127 -7.07 8.78 -1.59
CA GLY A 127 -7.16 8.31 -0.21
C GLY A 127 -8.59 8.06 0.31
N THR A 128 -9.61 8.05 -0.55
CA THR A 128 -10.99 7.65 -0.17
C THR A 128 -11.18 6.15 -0.12
N LYS A 129 -10.26 5.38 -0.71
CA LYS A 129 -10.17 3.93 -0.65
C LYS A 129 -8.79 3.51 -0.17
N ILE A 130 -8.73 2.40 0.57
CA ILE A 130 -7.47 1.86 1.10
C ILE A 130 -7.21 0.48 0.53
N GLY A 131 -5.97 0.26 0.13
CA GLY A 131 -5.49 -0.99 -0.42
C GLY A 131 -4.60 -1.76 0.56
N CYS A 132 -4.55 -3.09 0.40
CA CYS A 132 -3.50 -3.94 0.95
C CYS A 132 -3.00 -4.98 -0.06
N PHE A 133 -1.83 -5.57 0.21
CA PHE A 133 -1.15 -6.50 -0.71
C PHE A 133 -0.84 -7.84 -0.03
N GLY A 134 -1.58 -8.87 -0.41
CA GLY A 134 -1.53 -10.21 0.16
C GLY A 134 -0.62 -11.16 -0.62
N LEU A 135 0.68 -11.16 -0.31
CA LEU A 135 1.64 -12.12 -0.89
C LEU A 135 2.18 -13.11 0.16
N THR A 136 2.81 -12.57 1.20
CA THR A 136 3.46 -13.32 2.30
C THR A 136 2.46 -14.21 3.03
N GLU A 137 2.90 -15.40 3.42
CA GLU A 137 2.12 -16.39 4.16
C GLU A 137 2.86 -16.85 5.42
N PRO A 138 2.19 -17.46 6.40
CA PRO A 138 2.84 -17.93 7.64
C PRO A 138 4.08 -18.79 7.40
N ASN A 139 4.05 -19.64 6.36
CA ASN A 139 5.13 -20.57 6.03
C ASN A 139 6.00 -20.08 4.86
N PHE A 140 5.67 -18.96 4.21
CA PHE A 140 6.32 -18.48 2.99
C PHE A 140 6.49 -16.96 3.01
N GLY A 141 7.69 -16.50 3.40
CA GLY A 141 8.14 -15.11 3.25
C GLY A 141 9.12 -14.96 2.09
N SER A 142 10.39 -15.29 2.32
CA SER A 142 11.46 -15.16 1.32
C SER A 142 11.29 -16.06 0.09
N ASN A 143 10.48 -17.12 0.18
CA ASN A 143 10.15 -18.02 -0.94
C ASN A 143 8.68 -17.90 -1.34
N PRO A 144 8.25 -16.81 -2.01
CA PRO A 144 6.86 -16.64 -2.42
C PRO A 144 6.44 -17.67 -3.49
N GLY A 145 7.39 -18.20 -4.27
CA GLY A 145 7.15 -19.29 -5.22
C GLY A 145 6.75 -20.61 -4.54
N GLY A 146 6.84 -20.71 -3.21
CA GLY A 146 6.36 -21.83 -2.40
C GLY A 146 4.92 -21.70 -1.89
N MET A 147 4.25 -20.57 -2.12
CA MET A 147 2.95 -20.21 -1.52
C MET A 147 1.90 -21.35 -1.53
N ALA A 148 1.15 -21.45 -0.45
CA ALA A 148 0.10 -22.41 -0.16
C ALA A 148 -1.32 -21.89 -0.46
N THR A 149 -1.55 -20.58 -0.53
CA THR A 149 -2.84 -20.05 -1.02
C THR A 149 -3.12 -20.58 -2.43
N ARG A 150 -4.34 -21.09 -2.65
CA ARG A 150 -4.79 -21.68 -3.91
C ARG A 150 -5.97 -20.94 -4.48
N CYS A 151 -6.04 -20.87 -5.80
CA CYS A 151 -7.22 -20.49 -6.54
C CYS A 151 -7.64 -21.64 -7.48
N LYS A 152 -8.93 -21.79 -7.72
CA LYS A 152 -9.47 -22.79 -8.63
C LYS A 152 -10.64 -22.19 -9.41
N ARG A 153 -10.72 -22.46 -10.73
CA ARG A 153 -11.89 -22.09 -11.52
C ARG A 153 -13.10 -22.92 -11.11
N ASP A 154 -14.24 -22.25 -10.94
CA ASP A 154 -15.54 -22.86 -10.67
C ASP A 154 -16.63 -22.13 -11.47
N GLY A 155 -16.91 -22.64 -12.67
CA GLY A 155 -17.73 -21.95 -13.68
C GLY A 155 -17.01 -20.71 -14.21
N ASP A 156 -17.70 -19.58 -14.17
CA ASP A 156 -17.18 -18.26 -14.60
C ASP A 156 -16.43 -17.52 -13.47
N ASP A 157 -16.31 -18.14 -12.29
CA ASP A 157 -15.66 -17.57 -11.12
C ASP A 157 -14.40 -18.35 -10.71
N TRP A 158 -13.74 -17.81 -9.69
CA TRP A 158 -12.64 -18.42 -8.97
C TRP A 158 -12.99 -18.63 -7.50
N ILE A 159 -12.51 -19.73 -6.92
CA ILE A 159 -12.58 -20.01 -5.50
C ILE A 159 -11.18 -19.93 -4.91
N ILE A 160 -11.00 -19.08 -3.90
CA ILE A 160 -9.72 -18.83 -3.24
C ILE A 160 -9.74 -19.39 -1.82
N ASN A 161 -8.68 -20.13 -1.48
CA ASN A 161 -8.46 -20.67 -0.14
C ASN A 161 -7.01 -20.44 0.32
N GLY A 162 -6.83 -19.97 1.54
CA GLY A 162 -5.51 -19.82 2.15
C GLY A 162 -5.45 -18.69 3.17
N ASN A 163 -4.24 -18.39 3.65
CA ASN A 163 -4.00 -17.33 4.62
C ASN A 163 -2.78 -16.50 4.20
N LYS A 164 -2.89 -15.17 4.34
CA LYS A 164 -1.78 -14.23 4.17
C LYS A 164 -1.41 -13.63 5.51
N MET A 165 -0.12 -13.36 5.72
CA MET A 165 0.42 -12.95 7.02
C MET A 165 1.32 -11.73 6.85
N TRP A 166 1.31 -10.85 7.86
CA TRP A 166 2.08 -9.59 7.88
C TRP A 166 1.61 -8.57 6.85
N ILE A 167 0.31 -8.49 6.61
CA ILE A 167 -0.25 -7.65 5.55
C ILE A 167 -0.55 -6.26 6.10
N THR A 168 0.27 -5.29 5.73
CA THR A 168 0.03 -3.88 6.03
C THR A 168 -1.31 -3.42 5.47
N ASN A 169 -2.06 -2.65 6.26
CA ASN A 169 -3.42 -2.14 6.00
C ASN A 169 -4.53 -3.22 5.92
N GLY A 170 -4.24 -4.49 6.19
CA GLY A 170 -5.17 -5.59 5.86
C GLY A 170 -6.60 -5.42 6.42
N SER A 171 -6.76 -5.07 7.69
CA SER A 171 -8.09 -4.92 8.32
C SER A 171 -8.85 -3.63 7.96
N ILE A 172 -8.14 -2.63 7.46
CA ILE A 172 -8.71 -1.33 7.07
C ILE A 172 -8.86 -1.17 5.57
N ALA A 173 -8.34 -2.10 4.76
CA ALA A 173 -8.42 -2.04 3.31
C ALA A 173 -9.85 -2.26 2.81
N ASP A 174 -10.24 -1.48 1.80
CA ASP A 174 -11.42 -1.71 0.97
C ASP A 174 -11.15 -2.83 -0.05
N VAL A 175 -9.92 -2.92 -0.56
CA VAL A 175 -9.48 -3.90 -1.56
C VAL A 175 -8.13 -4.53 -1.21
N ALA A 176 -8.03 -5.84 -1.39
CA ALA A 176 -6.81 -6.61 -1.23
C ALA A 176 -6.36 -7.16 -2.58
N VAL A 177 -5.12 -6.85 -2.99
CA VAL A 177 -4.45 -7.52 -4.10
C VAL A 177 -3.85 -8.82 -3.57
N VAL A 178 -4.50 -9.95 -3.82
CA VAL A 178 -4.11 -11.27 -3.30
C VAL A 178 -3.49 -12.13 -4.38
N TRP A 179 -2.33 -12.71 -4.08
CA TRP A 179 -1.66 -13.67 -4.96
C TRP A 179 -1.96 -15.11 -4.54
N ALA A 180 -2.44 -15.92 -5.47
CA ALA A 180 -2.80 -17.31 -5.26
C ALA A 180 -2.31 -18.19 -6.42
N ARG A 181 -2.04 -19.46 -6.12
CA ARG A 181 -1.59 -20.43 -7.12
C ARG A 181 -2.75 -21.27 -7.66
N ASP A 182 -2.85 -21.40 -8.97
CA ASP A 182 -3.86 -22.25 -9.60
C ASP A 182 -3.46 -23.74 -9.63
N GLU A 183 -4.37 -24.59 -10.14
CA GLU A 183 -4.16 -26.04 -10.28
C GLU A 183 -3.03 -26.41 -11.26
N GLU A 184 -2.64 -25.50 -12.17
CA GLU A 184 -1.54 -25.66 -13.11
C GLU A 184 -0.19 -25.20 -12.53
N GLY A 185 -0.20 -24.62 -11.32
CA GLY A 185 0.97 -24.12 -10.64
C GLY A 185 1.32 -22.66 -10.95
N MET A 186 0.51 -21.97 -11.75
CA MET A 186 0.70 -20.55 -12.08
C MET A 186 0.21 -19.66 -10.94
N VAL A 187 0.98 -18.62 -10.62
CA VAL A 187 0.58 -17.61 -9.64
C VAL A 187 -0.20 -16.50 -10.34
N ARG A 188 -1.39 -16.19 -9.82
CA ARG A 188 -2.32 -15.17 -10.33
C ARG A 188 -2.65 -14.15 -9.25
N GLY A 189 -2.98 -12.93 -9.66
CA GLY A 189 -3.43 -11.84 -8.78
C GLY A 189 -4.95 -11.68 -8.84
N PHE A 190 -5.57 -11.43 -7.69
CA PHE A 190 -7.01 -11.24 -7.53
C PHE A 190 -7.30 -9.99 -6.70
N LEU A 191 -8.38 -9.29 -7.00
CA LEU A 191 -8.90 -8.20 -6.18
C LEU A 191 -10.02 -8.75 -5.30
N LEU A 192 -9.80 -8.73 -3.98
CA LEU A 192 -10.78 -9.18 -2.99
C LEU A 192 -11.28 -7.95 -2.23
N GLU A 193 -12.60 -7.80 -2.15
CA GLU A 193 -13.23 -6.67 -1.49
C GLU A 193 -13.60 -6.98 -0.05
N LYS A 194 -13.53 -5.95 0.81
CA LYS A 194 -14.01 -6.04 2.17
C LYS A 194 -15.49 -6.42 2.20
N GLY A 195 -15.80 -7.48 2.95
CA GLY A 195 -17.17 -7.97 3.11
C GLY A 195 -17.55 -9.12 2.17
N MET A 196 -16.67 -9.54 1.25
CA MET A 196 -16.84 -10.79 0.52
C MET A 196 -16.99 -11.98 1.48
N GLU A 197 -17.93 -12.88 1.19
CA GLU A 197 -18.16 -14.07 2.00
C GLU A 197 -16.89 -14.94 2.05
N GLY A 198 -16.52 -15.38 3.26
CA GLY A 198 -15.31 -16.17 3.49
C GLY A 198 -14.00 -15.38 3.53
N PHE A 199 -14.01 -14.06 3.28
CA PHE A 199 -12.84 -13.19 3.37
C PHE A 199 -12.83 -12.43 4.69
N THR A 200 -11.83 -12.68 5.53
CA THR A 200 -11.71 -12.05 6.86
C THR A 200 -10.30 -11.56 7.12
N SER A 201 -10.16 -10.65 8.09
CA SER A 201 -8.88 -10.06 8.48
C SER A 201 -8.82 -9.87 9.99
N SER A 202 -7.65 -10.05 10.58
CA SER A 202 -7.40 -9.83 12.02
C SER A 202 -6.11 -9.07 12.24
N ASP A 203 -6.09 -8.15 13.21
CA ASP A 203 -4.90 -7.35 13.49
C ASP A 203 -3.84 -8.13 14.29
N ILE A 204 -2.58 -7.90 13.94
CA ILE A 204 -1.44 -8.44 14.65
C ILE A 204 -1.01 -7.45 15.74
N HIS A 205 -1.22 -7.84 16.98
CA HIS A 205 -0.83 -7.08 18.17
C HIS A 205 0.53 -7.53 18.72
N GLY A 206 1.08 -6.77 19.67
CA GLY A 206 2.36 -7.10 20.33
C GLY A 206 3.62 -6.77 19.52
N LYS A 207 3.48 -6.09 18.38
CA LYS A 207 4.62 -5.62 17.57
C LYS A 207 5.48 -4.63 18.34
N LEU A 208 6.81 -4.75 18.23
CA LEU A 208 7.77 -3.75 18.75
C LEU A 208 8.30 -2.81 17.67
N SER A 209 8.01 -3.11 16.39
CA SER A 209 8.40 -2.31 15.22
C SER A 209 7.16 -2.01 14.38
N LEU A 210 7.17 -0.89 13.66
CA LEU A 210 6.05 -0.40 12.86
C LEU A 210 4.74 -0.42 13.67
N ARG A 211 4.80 0.13 14.89
CA ARG A 211 3.65 0.17 15.80
C ARG A 211 2.60 1.16 15.33
N ALA A 212 3.03 2.30 14.78
CA ALA A 212 2.16 3.26 14.10
C ALA A 212 1.80 2.80 12.67
N SER A 213 1.36 1.54 12.54
CA SER A 213 0.96 0.92 11.28
C SER A 213 0.03 -0.26 11.58
N ILE A 214 -1.03 -0.42 10.80
CA ILE A 214 -1.94 -1.55 10.91
C ILE A 214 -1.37 -2.70 10.09
N THR A 215 -1.19 -3.86 10.73
CA THR A 215 -0.66 -5.07 10.10
C THR A 215 -1.55 -6.23 10.48
N SER A 216 -1.96 -7.03 9.50
CA SER A 216 -3.03 -8.00 9.69
C SER A 216 -2.68 -9.36 9.10
N GLU A 217 -3.37 -10.40 9.57
CA GLU A 217 -3.59 -11.64 8.83
C GLU A 217 -4.81 -11.46 7.92
N LEU A 218 -4.78 -12.08 6.73
CA LEU A 218 -5.94 -12.23 5.87
C LEU A 218 -6.28 -13.71 5.75
N SER A 219 -7.53 -14.09 5.96
CA SER A 219 -8.00 -15.47 5.78
C SER A 219 -9.07 -15.55 4.70
N MET A 220 -8.92 -16.54 3.83
CA MET A 220 -9.79 -16.81 2.69
C MET A 220 -10.29 -18.24 2.80
N VAL A 221 -11.59 -18.40 3.02
CA VAL A 221 -12.26 -19.71 3.11
C VAL A 221 -13.34 -19.76 2.04
N ASN A 222 -13.05 -20.44 0.94
CA ASN A 222 -13.93 -20.54 -0.24
C ASN A 222 -14.42 -19.19 -0.77
N VAL A 223 -13.54 -18.18 -0.79
CA VAL A 223 -13.90 -16.85 -1.30
C VAL A 223 -14.16 -16.95 -2.80
N ARG A 224 -15.38 -16.63 -3.21
CA ARG A 224 -15.79 -16.60 -4.62
C ARG A 224 -15.47 -15.23 -5.23
N VAL A 225 -14.69 -15.22 -6.31
CA VAL A 225 -14.22 -14.01 -7.01
C VAL A 225 -14.56 -14.15 -8.49
N PRO A 226 -15.28 -13.20 -9.11
CA PRO A 226 -15.55 -13.21 -10.55
C PRO A 226 -14.26 -13.21 -11.39
N ASP A 227 -14.30 -13.70 -12.64
CA ASP A 227 -13.14 -13.68 -13.55
C ASP A 227 -12.72 -12.26 -14.02
N SER A 228 -13.61 -11.26 -13.86
CA SER A 228 -13.50 -9.88 -14.40
C SER A 228 -12.57 -8.93 -13.65
#